data_AF-A0A1F0KTL5-F1
#
_entry.id   AF-A0A1F0KTL5-F1
#
_cell.length_a   1.000
_cell.length_b   1.000
_cell.length_c   1.000
_cell.angle_alpha   90.00
_cell.angle_beta   90.00
_cell.angle_gamma   90.00
#
_symmetry.space_group_name_H-M   'P 1'
#
loop_
_entity.id
_entity.type
_entity.pdbx_description
1 polymer ?
#
loop_
_entity_poly.entity_id
_entity_poly.type
_entity_poly.pdbx_seq_one_letter_code
_entity_poly.pdbx_strand_id
1 'polypeptide(L)'
;MGFSPAHIKRCTLTWEAPDYSASYPAGYTDQGVAVIAVAQEHRKAQGFCYSALSTVVFISKQDGTRTVVNEEPMLFTHVHSLMECCDEVHPRLLGRAVLSAWDVVPEQYRQNLVTIAADRKNLKQLFRDCDQLKGIMEYRAFEKVLDPYDNHSLGEVHVKLAGTPAYERMQAEVCAARTAVDEMVEEALTPRPLDQLQDYSVFTDCSFRSTHNKKYQRGGRMGIAGVSEDGFYFHAHYDGVNIMTGELSAMLAAYTVFHSGSRRLIIHTDSLGALTFVLRLAHSRWAFEAWVSEGIQDERVVAQMRALTEAIREKRVLVKHVPGHTGHGLQESSDSVSKMHRHFPGQIVDKRHQSEFNQRCESIITALSGCAKAVRLLAPEWLQIKPSSIHTGNRLWR
;
A
#
# COMPACT_ATOMS: atom_id res chain seq x y z
N MET A 1 5.85 -19.11 -14.51
CA MET A 1 5.01 -20.32 -14.41
C MET A 1 4.06 -20.15 -13.23
N GLY A 2 2.76 -20.35 -13.41
CA GLY A 2 1.75 -20.01 -12.41
C GLY A 2 1.57 -21.06 -11.32
N PHE A 3 1.49 -20.62 -10.07
CA PHE A 3 0.98 -21.39 -8.94
C PHE A 3 -0.39 -21.97 -9.34
N SER A 4 -0.52 -23.29 -9.46
CA SER A 4 -1.80 -23.92 -9.78
C SER A 4 -2.00 -25.19 -8.95
N PRO A 5 -3.25 -25.52 -8.57
CA PRO A 5 -3.58 -26.78 -7.89
C PRO A 5 -3.13 -28.03 -8.67
N ALA A 6 -2.94 -27.92 -9.99
CA ALA A 6 -2.47 -29.01 -10.84
C ALA A 6 -0.98 -29.33 -10.64
N HIS A 7 -0.15 -28.35 -10.25
CA HIS A 7 1.25 -28.60 -9.90
C HIS A 7 1.38 -29.34 -8.56
N ILE A 8 0.53 -29.01 -7.59
CA ILE A 8 0.53 -29.65 -6.25
C ILE A 8 -0.01 -31.09 -6.31
N LYS A 9 -0.97 -31.36 -7.20
CA LYS A 9 -1.56 -32.71 -7.41
C LYS A 9 -0.60 -33.77 -7.97
N ARG A 10 0.58 -33.40 -8.49
CA ARG A 10 1.57 -34.37 -8.99
C ARG A 10 2.38 -35.05 -7.89
N CYS A 11 2.28 -34.57 -6.65
CA CYS A 11 2.90 -35.21 -5.49
C CYS A 11 1.95 -36.29 -4.97
N THR A 12 2.26 -37.56 -5.26
CA THR A 12 1.56 -38.70 -4.64
C THR A 12 1.91 -38.74 -3.16
N LEU A 13 0.91 -38.56 -2.29
CA LEU A 13 1.09 -38.56 -0.83
C LEU A 13 0.59 -39.88 -0.24
N THR A 14 1.48 -40.64 0.38
CA THR A 14 1.18 -41.88 1.12
C THR A 14 1.56 -41.71 2.58
N TRP A 15 0.77 -41.00 3.39
CA TRP A 15 1.09 -40.81 4.81
C TRP A 15 -0.16 -40.80 5.72
N GLU A 16 0.00 -41.37 6.92
CA GLU A 16 -0.90 -41.23 8.06
C GLU A 16 -0.54 -39.95 8.85
N ALA A 17 -1.53 -39.33 9.51
CA ALA A 17 -1.36 -38.06 10.22
C ALA A 17 -0.44 -38.23 11.46
N PRO A 18 0.55 -37.34 11.68
CA PRO A 18 1.47 -37.45 12.81
C PRO A 18 0.80 -37.13 14.15
N ASP A 19 1.27 -37.77 15.23
CA ASP A 19 0.88 -37.45 16.61
C ASP A 19 1.54 -36.13 17.07
N TYR A 20 0.73 -35.20 17.57
CA TYR A 20 1.13 -33.84 17.96
C TYR A 20 1.46 -33.72 19.47
N SER A 21 1.61 -34.83 20.18
CA SER A 21 1.79 -34.87 21.63
C SER A 21 3.21 -34.52 22.14
N ALA A 22 4.22 -34.47 21.26
CA ALA A 22 5.59 -34.08 21.59
C ALA A 22 6.00 -32.75 20.92
N SER A 23 6.96 -32.05 21.52
CA SER A 23 7.52 -30.78 21.03
C SER A 23 8.36 -30.90 19.75
N TYR A 24 8.76 -32.12 19.41
CA TYR A 24 9.06 -32.56 18.05
C TYR A 24 7.77 -33.15 17.49
N PRO A 25 7.37 -32.91 16.23
CA PRO A 25 6.30 -33.71 15.63
C PRO A 25 6.65 -35.19 15.88
N ALA A 26 5.78 -35.94 16.57
CA ALA A 26 6.19 -37.20 17.16
C ALA A 26 6.67 -38.15 16.04
N GLY A 27 7.95 -38.54 16.07
CA GLY A 27 8.55 -39.49 15.12
C GLY A 27 9.87 -39.09 14.44
N TYR A 28 10.36 -37.84 14.54
CA TYR A 28 11.46 -37.37 13.68
C TYR A 28 12.82 -37.14 14.38
N THR A 29 13.27 -38.10 15.18
CA THR A 29 14.36 -37.88 16.17
C THR A 29 15.77 -37.75 15.56
N ASP A 30 16.15 -38.58 14.57
CA ASP A 30 17.55 -38.61 14.07
C ASP A 30 17.75 -38.02 12.65
N GLN A 31 16.74 -38.15 11.78
CA GLN A 31 16.82 -37.61 10.42
C GLN A 31 16.72 -36.08 10.46
N GLY A 32 15.78 -35.54 11.24
CA GLY A 32 15.51 -34.10 11.31
C GLY A 32 14.39 -33.66 10.37
N VAL A 33 14.00 -32.40 10.52
CA VAL A 33 12.87 -31.78 9.81
C VAL A 33 13.39 -30.64 8.94
N ALA A 34 12.92 -30.56 7.71
CA ALA A 34 13.21 -29.42 6.84
C ALA A 34 12.39 -28.21 7.29
N VAL A 35 13.06 -27.07 7.41
CA VAL A 35 12.45 -25.78 7.71
C VAL A 35 12.74 -24.81 6.57
N ILE A 36 11.69 -24.19 6.05
CA ILE A 36 11.74 -23.10 5.07
C ILE A 36 11.42 -21.82 5.83
N ALA A 37 12.43 -21.03 6.16
CA ALA A 37 12.27 -19.72 6.74
C ALA A 37 12.25 -18.65 5.63
N VAL A 38 11.23 -17.79 5.63
CA VAL A 38 11.03 -16.75 4.61
C VAL A 38 11.03 -15.39 5.28
N ALA A 39 12.09 -14.62 5.07
CA ALA A 39 12.13 -13.20 5.38
C ALA A 39 11.27 -12.46 4.36
N GLN A 40 10.38 -11.59 4.83
CA GLN A 40 9.54 -10.77 3.98
C GLN A 40 9.67 -9.31 4.41
N GLU A 41 10.07 -8.47 3.47
CA GLU A 41 10.15 -7.02 3.64
C GLU A 41 9.24 -6.35 2.61
N HIS A 42 8.62 -5.25 3.01
CA HIS A 42 7.80 -4.46 2.09
C HIS A 42 7.74 -3.00 2.51
N ARG A 43 7.65 -2.12 1.52
CA ARG A 43 7.54 -0.67 1.70
C ARG A 43 6.54 -0.10 0.72
N LYS A 44 5.72 0.83 1.19
CA LYS A 44 4.75 1.55 0.36
C LYS A 44 5.30 2.92 -0.01
N ALA A 45 5.28 3.26 -1.29
CA ALA A 45 5.70 4.57 -1.78
C ALA A 45 4.99 4.89 -3.12
N GLN A 46 4.57 6.16 -3.29
CA GLN A 46 4.03 6.69 -4.55
C GLN A 46 2.92 5.83 -5.21
N GLY A 47 1.98 5.29 -4.43
CA GLY A 47 0.89 4.48 -4.98
C GLY A 47 1.25 3.03 -5.31
N PHE A 48 2.45 2.55 -4.94
CA PHE A 48 2.88 1.16 -5.11
C PHE A 48 3.30 0.52 -3.77
N CYS A 49 3.20 -0.81 -3.69
CA CYS A 49 3.88 -1.63 -2.69
C CYS A 49 5.07 -2.32 -3.35
N TYR A 50 6.25 -2.10 -2.78
CA TYR A 50 7.50 -2.74 -3.14
C TYR A 50 7.78 -3.82 -2.11
N SER A 51 7.87 -5.07 -2.55
CA SER A 51 7.96 -6.22 -1.67
C SER A 51 9.10 -7.12 -2.11
N ALA A 52 9.89 -7.60 -1.16
CA ALA A 52 10.91 -8.60 -1.41
C ALA A 52 10.81 -9.72 -0.37
N LEU A 53 10.99 -10.95 -0.83
CA LEU A 53 11.08 -12.14 0.02
C LEU A 53 12.43 -12.79 -0.21
N SER A 54 13.07 -13.24 0.86
CA SER A 54 14.23 -14.13 0.75
C SER A 54 14.08 -15.34 1.66
N THR A 55 14.62 -16.48 1.25
CA THR A 55 14.41 -17.77 1.94
C THR A 55 15.69 -18.43 2.40
N VAL A 56 15.67 -19.00 3.60
CA VAL A 56 16.67 -19.97 4.09
C VAL A 56 15.98 -21.32 4.27
N VAL A 57 16.55 -22.35 3.68
CA VAL A 57 16.16 -23.74 3.88
C VAL A 57 17.21 -24.39 4.77
N PHE A 58 16.79 -24.98 5.89
CA PHE A 58 17.71 -25.70 6.77
C PHE A 58 17.08 -26.98 7.30
N ILE A 59 17.93 -27.96 7.61
CA ILE A 59 17.55 -29.18 8.32
C ILE A 59 17.75 -28.94 9.82
N SER A 60 16.69 -29.16 10.57
CA SER A 60 16.67 -29.06 12.02
C SER A 60 16.66 -30.44 12.65
N LYS A 61 17.65 -30.70 13.50
CA LYS A 61 17.77 -31.96 14.26
C LYS A 61 17.50 -31.75 15.75
N GLN A 62 17.13 -32.84 16.42
CA GLN A 62 16.70 -32.80 17.82
C GLN A 62 17.84 -32.40 18.76
N ASP A 63 19.07 -32.74 18.39
CA ASP A 63 20.32 -32.37 19.06
C ASP A 63 20.63 -30.86 19.02
N GLY A 64 19.82 -30.07 18.30
CA GLY A 64 20.02 -28.62 18.14
C GLY A 64 20.80 -28.23 16.88
N THR A 65 21.27 -29.20 16.09
CA THR A 65 21.98 -28.93 14.84
C THR A 65 21.05 -28.30 13.81
N ARG A 66 21.51 -27.23 13.14
CA ARG A 66 20.81 -26.53 12.06
C ARG A 66 21.73 -26.45 10.85
N THR A 67 21.47 -27.26 9.84
CA THR A 67 22.30 -27.34 8.63
C THR A 67 21.59 -26.62 7.49
N VAL A 68 22.14 -25.51 7.02
CA VAL A 68 21.61 -24.81 5.83
C VAL A 68 21.77 -25.71 4.61
N VAL A 69 20.73 -25.78 3.79
CA VAL A 69 20.65 -26.62 2.59
C VAL A 69 20.88 -25.78 1.34
N ASN A 70 20.31 -24.58 1.26
CA ASN A 70 20.47 -23.73 0.08
C ASN A 70 21.76 -22.92 0.17
N GLU A 71 22.66 -23.13 -0.79
CA GLU A 71 23.90 -22.35 -0.90
C GLU A 71 23.64 -20.96 -1.50
N GLU A 72 22.73 -20.88 -2.48
CA GLU A 72 22.36 -19.62 -3.13
C GLU A 72 21.16 -18.93 -2.46
N PRO A 73 21.18 -17.59 -2.33
CA PRO A 73 20.06 -16.81 -1.84
C PRO A 73 18.91 -16.84 -2.85
N MET A 74 17.72 -17.20 -2.40
CA MET A 74 16.51 -17.18 -3.24
C MET A 74 15.72 -15.90 -2.95
N LEU A 75 16.07 -14.83 -3.67
CA LEU A 75 15.42 -13.53 -3.57
C LEU A 75 14.27 -13.40 -4.59
N PHE A 76 13.10 -12.98 -4.11
CA PHE A 76 11.91 -12.73 -4.92
C PHE A 76 11.45 -11.29 -4.72
N THR A 77 11.56 -10.47 -5.76
CA THR A 77 11.05 -9.10 -5.75
C THR A 77 9.71 -9.02 -6.47
N HIS A 78 8.85 -8.12 -6.00
CA HIS A 78 7.58 -7.83 -6.63
C HIS A 78 7.16 -6.39 -6.33
N VAL A 79 6.74 -5.69 -7.38
CA VAL A 79 6.09 -4.40 -7.27
C VAL A 79 4.67 -4.57 -7.77
N HIS A 80 3.72 -4.18 -6.94
CA HIS A 80 2.33 -4.09 -7.36
C HIS A 80 1.78 -2.72 -7.03
N SER A 81 0.81 -2.27 -7.81
CA SER A 81 0.07 -1.06 -7.46
C SER A 81 -0.60 -1.27 -6.11
N LEU A 82 -0.69 -0.22 -5.30
CA LEU A 82 -1.53 -0.28 -4.11
C LEU A 82 -2.96 -0.71 -4.47
N MET A 83 -3.42 -0.45 -5.71
CA MET A 83 -4.68 -0.91 -6.31
C MET A 83 -4.97 -2.41 -6.16
N GLU A 84 -3.92 -3.22 -6.07
CA GLU A 84 -4.04 -4.63 -5.76
C GLU A 84 -3.88 -4.82 -4.26
N CYS A 85 -4.88 -5.43 -3.61
CA CYS A 85 -4.84 -5.62 -2.16
C CYS A 85 -3.61 -6.43 -1.74
N CYS A 86 -2.77 -5.86 -0.87
CA CYS A 86 -1.60 -6.56 -0.31
C CYS A 86 -1.98 -7.92 0.30
N ASP A 87 -3.17 -8.03 0.87
CA ASP A 87 -3.66 -9.26 1.52
C ASP A 87 -4.02 -10.36 0.50
N GLU A 88 -4.10 -10.04 -0.79
CA GLU A 88 -4.23 -11.01 -1.88
C GLU A 88 -2.90 -11.29 -2.58
N VAL A 89 -2.09 -10.24 -2.76
CA VAL A 89 -0.82 -10.33 -3.51
C VAL A 89 0.28 -10.99 -2.66
N HIS A 90 0.47 -10.55 -1.42
CA HIS A 90 1.57 -11.00 -0.57
C HIS A 90 1.50 -12.50 -0.23
N PRO A 91 0.32 -13.10 0.09
CA PRO A 91 0.24 -14.55 0.31
C PRO A 91 0.59 -15.37 -0.94
N ARG A 92 0.22 -14.89 -2.14
CA ARG A 92 0.59 -15.56 -3.40
C ARG A 92 2.09 -15.48 -3.67
N LEU A 93 2.70 -14.33 -3.39
CA LEU A 93 4.15 -14.14 -3.50
C LEU A 93 4.89 -15.05 -2.51
N LEU A 94 4.41 -15.15 -1.27
CA LEU A 94 4.90 -16.10 -0.28
C LEU A 94 4.79 -17.55 -0.77
N GLY A 95 3.63 -17.93 -1.33
CA GLY A 95 3.44 -19.27 -1.91
C GLY A 95 4.44 -19.60 -3.01
N ARG A 96 4.80 -18.62 -3.86
CA ARG A 96 5.86 -18.80 -4.88
C ARG A 96 7.23 -19.02 -4.25
N ALA A 97 7.60 -18.23 -3.25
CA ALA A 97 8.87 -18.37 -2.55
C ALA A 97 8.98 -19.76 -1.86
N VAL A 98 7.90 -20.20 -1.22
CA VAL A 98 7.82 -21.51 -0.57
C VAL A 98 7.96 -22.66 -1.56
N LEU A 99 7.31 -22.60 -2.72
CA LEU A 99 7.44 -23.64 -3.74
C LEU A 99 8.86 -23.71 -4.32
N SER A 100 9.47 -22.56 -4.61
CA SER A 100 10.87 -22.55 -5.06
C SER A 100 11.81 -23.13 -4.01
N ALA A 101 11.58 -22.83 -2.73
CA ALA A 101 12.36 -23.37 -1.63
C ALA A 101 12.12 -24.89 -1.42
N TRP A 102 10.90 -25.38 -1.68
CA TRP A 102 10.56 -26.80 -1.63
C TRP A 102 11.43 -27.64 -2.56
N ASP A 103 11.70 -27.13 -3.77
CA ASP A 103 12.53 -27.83 -4.76
C ASP A 103 13.99 -27.99 -4.32
N VAL A 104 14.45 -27.22 -3.33
CA VAL A 104 15.79 -27.31 -2.74
C VAL A 104 15.84 -28.26 -1.55
N VAL A 105 14.70 -28.58 -0.92
CA VAL A 105 14.65 -29.53 0.20
C VAL A 105 15.08 -30.91 -0.29
N PRO A 106 16.03 -31.60 0.35
CA PRO A 106 16.46 -32.93 -0.10
C PRO A 106 15.30 -33.94 0.02
N GLU A 107 15.20 -34.87 -0.94
CA GLU A 107 14.06 -35.78 -1.07
C GLU A 107 13.78 -36.60 0.21
N GLN A 108 14.84 -37.03 0.90
CA GLN A 108 14.75 -37.75 2.18
C GLN A 108 14.02 -36.96 3.28
N TYR A 109 13.99 -35.63 3.20
CA TYR A 109 13.31 -34.76 4.17
C TYR A 109 11.92 -34.31 3.69
N ARG A 110 11.58 -34.51 2.41
CA ARG A 110 10.23 -34.24 1.87
C ARG A 110 9.22 -35.31 2.26
N GLN A 111 9.70 -36.46 2.72
CA GLN A 111 8.88 -37.52 3.31
C GLN A 111 8.30 -37.10 4.67
N ASN A 112 8.93 -36.11 5.32
CA ASN A 112 8.53 -35.58 6.62
C ASN A 112 7.65 -34.34 6.43
N LEU A 113 6.85 -33.99 7.46
CA LEU A 113 6.13 -32.72 7.49
C LEU A 113 7.14 -31.56 7.48
N VAL A 114 7.10 -30.70 6.45
CA VAL A 114 8.04 -29.56 6.33
C VAL A 114 7.49 -28.35 7.07
N THR A 115 8.34 -27.68 7.84
CA THR A 115 7.95 -26.46 8.57
C THR A 115 8.19 -25.22 7.71
N ILE A 116 7.19 -24.36 7.54
CA ILE A 116 7.35 -23.03 6.96
C ILE A 116 7.31 -22.00 8.08
N ALA A 117 8.30 -21.13 8.14
CA ALA A 117 8.31 -19.98 9.03
C ALA A 117 8.34 -18.67 8.23
N ALA A 118 7.29 -17.85 8.36
CA ALA A 118 7.13 -16.60 7.60
C ALA A 118 6.16 -15.65 8.33
N ASP A 119 5.80 -14.53 7.71
CA ASP A 119 4.81 -13.61 8.27
C ASP A 119 3.49 -14.35 8.60
N ARG A 120 3.04 -14.21 9.85
CA ARG A 120 1.91 -14.99 10.38
C ARG A 120 0.60 -14.69 9.65
N LYS A 121 0.39 -13.44 9.22
CA LYS A 121 -0.84 -13.02 8.54
C LYS A 121 -0.88 -13.67 7.15
N ASN A 122 0.19 -13.55 6.39
CA ASN A 122 0.28 -14.09 5.03
C ASN A 122 0.24 -15.62 5.03
N LEU A 123 0.90 -16.28 5.98
CA LEU A 123 0.85 -17.74 6.12
C LEU A 123 -0.56 -18.27 6.38
N LYS A 124 -1.29 -17.66 7.33
CA LYS A 124 -2.66 -18.08 7.62
C LYS A 124 -3.57 -17.96 6.41
N GLN A 125 -3.41 -16.90 5.63
CA GLN A 125 -4.18 -16.71 4.40
C GLN A 125 -3.77 -17.73 3.33
N LEU A 126 -2.47 -17.96 3.12
CA LEU A 126 -1.97 -18.98 2.20
C LEU A 126 -2.50 -20.40 2.51
N PHE A 127 -2.50 -20.80 3.79
CA PHE A 127 -3.03 -22.10 4.23
C PHE A 127 -4.55 -22.19 4.16
N ARG A 128 -5.26 -21.07 4.19
CA ARG A 128 -6.70 -21.03 3.95
C ARG A 128 -7.01 -21.18 2.46
N ASP A 129 -6.23 -20.53 1.61
CA ASP A 129 -6.45 -20.54 0.16
C ASP A 129 -5.96 -21.83 -0.51
N CYS A 130 -5.06 -22.57 0.15
CA CYS A 130 -4.52 -23.83 -0.34
C CYS A 130 -4.54 -24.91 0.74
N ASP A 131 -5.69 -25.58 0.89
CA ASP A 131 -5.91 -26.63 1.89
C ASP A 131 -4.91 -27.81 1.78
N GLN A 132 -4.39 -28.06 0.58
CA GLN A 132 -3.41 -29.13 0.33
C GLN A 132 -2.12 -28.94 1.12
N LEU A 133 -1.73 -27.69 1.43
CA LEU A 133 -0.54 -27.40 2.24
C LEU A 133 -0.65 -27.97 3.66
N LYS A 134 -1.86 -28.08 4.21
CA LYS A 134 -2.08 -28.60 5.58
C LYS A 134 -1.69 -30.07 5.74
N GLY A 135 -1.67 -30.84 4.64
CA GLY A 135 -1.31 -32.26 4.67
C GLY A 135 0.20 -32.52 4.57
N ILE A 136 0.98 -31.52 4.16
CA ILE A 136 2.43 -31.68 3.87
C ILE A 136 3.30 -30.70 4.64
N MET A 137 2.70 -29.64 5.18
CA MET A 137 3.42 -28.56 5.83
C MET A 137 2.75 -28.15 7.13
N GLU A 138 3.58 -27.75 8.09
CA GLU A 138 3.15 -26.94 9.23
C GLU A 138 3.66 -25.51 9.08
N TYR A 139 2.90 -24.54 9.58
CA TYR A 139 3.35 -23.16 9.60
C TYR A 139 3.74 -22.70 11.00
N ARG A 140 4.72 -21.81 11.08
CA ARG A 140 5.19 -21.11 12.27
C ARG A 140 5.41 -19.63 11.95
N ALA A 141 5.33 -18.77 12.96
CA ALA A 141 5.58 -17.35 12.79
C ALA A 141 7.10 -17.10 12.63
N PHE A 142 7.48 -16.19 11.74
CA PHE A 142 8.89 -15.92 11.42
C PHE A 142 9.71 -15.48 12.64
N GLU A 143 9.11 -14.72 13.55
CA GLU A 143 9.77 -14.20 14.75
C GLU A 143 10.33 -15.35 15.62
N LYS A 144 9.68 -16.52 15.57
CA LYS A 144 10.11 -17.73 16.30
C LYS A 144 11.43 -18.33 15.80
N VAL A 145 11.81 -17.99 14.57
CA VAL A 145 13.09 -18.40 13.99
C VAL A 145 14.23 -17.56 14.57
N LEU A 146 14.00 -16.26 14.75
CA LEU A 146 15.01 -15.28 15.14
C LEU A 146 15.19 -15.18 16.67
N ASP A 147 14.11 -15.18 17.45
CA ASP A 147 14.18 -15.13 18.91
C ASP A 147 12.96 -15.80 19.58
N PRO A 148 13.13 -16.95 20.26
CA PRO A 148 12.02 -17.67 20.90
C PRO A 148 11.61 -17.13 22.29
N TYR A 149 12.31 -16.16 22.89
CA TYR A 149 12.06 -15.78 24.29
C TYR A 149 10.73 -15.06 24.57
N ASP A 150 9.92 -14.79 23.55
CA ASP A 150 8.63 -14.12 23.75
C ASP A 150 7.44 -15.08 23.99
N ASN A 151 7.57 -16.42 23.91
CA ASN A 151 6.53 -17.32 24.48
C ASN A 151 7.08 -18.71 24.89
N HIS A 152 6.66 -19.18 26.06
CA HIS A 152 6.98 -20.46 26.70
C HIS A 152 6.37 -21.70 26.03
N SER A 153 6.59 -21.93 24.73
CA SER A 153 6.14 -23.17 24.08
C SER A 153 7.32 -24.09 23.76
N LEU A 154 7.41 -25.20 24.48
CA LEU A 154 8.42 -26.25 24.27
C LEU A 154 8.39 -26.82 22.83
N GLY A 155 7.27 -26.71 22.11
CA GLY A 155 7.09 -27.21 20.73
C GLY A 155 7.66 -26.34 19.61
N GLU A 156 8.42 -25.29 19.96
CA GLU A 156 8.96 -24.31 18.99
C GLU A 156 10.49 -24.39 18.87
N VAL A 157 11.14 -25.33 19.57
CA VAL A 157 12.61 -25.42 19.65
C VAL A 157 13.24 -25.81 18.31
N HIS A 158 12.54 -26.54 17.43
CA HIS A 158 13.09 -27.00 16.15
C HIS A 158 13.22 -25.89 15.10
N VAL A 159 12.48 -24.79 15.19
CA VAL A 159 12.61 -23.66 14.25
C VAL A 159 13.65 -22.61 14.66
N LYS A 160 14.17 -22.71 15.89
CA LYS A 160 15.15 -21.76 16.44
C LYS A 160 16.46 -21.79 15.64
N LEU A 161 16.92 -20.61 15.23
CA LEU A 161 18.24 -20.41 14.65
C LEU A 161 19.23 -19.72 15.60
N ALA A 162 18.77 -18.93 16.56
CA ALA A 162 19.65 -18.17 17.46
C ALA A 162 20.76 -19.04 18.08
N GLY A 163 22.01 -18.63 17.88
CA GLY A 163 23.21 -19.35 18.33
C GLY A 163 23.72 -20.43 17.36
N THR A 164 23.20 -20.51 16.14
CA THR A 164 23.64 -21.47 15.10
C THR A 164 24.18 -20.74 13.86
N PRO A 165 25.04 -21.36 13.03
CA PRO A 165 25.53 -20.74 11.79
C PRO A 165 24.39 -20.35 10.81
N ALA A 166 23.29 -21.09 10.83
CA ALA A 166 22.10 -20.78 10.03
C ALA A 166 21.45 -19.44 10.42
N TYR A 167 21.68 -18.94 11.64
CA TYR A 167 21.23 -17.61 12.07
C TYR A 167 21.90 -16.49 11.30
N GLU A 168 23.22 -16.56 11.10
CA GLU A 168 23.96 -15.56 10.33
C GLU A 168 23.45 -15.51 8.89
N ARG A 169 23.16 -16.68 8.32
CA ARG A 169 22.55 -16.76 7.00
C ARG A 169 21.17 -16.12 6.96
N MET A 170 20.31 -16.41 7.93
CA MET A 170 18.97 -15.81 8.02
C MET A 170 19.02 -14.29 8.17
N GLN A 171 19.95 -13.76 8.97
CA GLN A 171 20.18 -12.32 9.10
C GLN A 171 20.63 -11.70 7.78
N ALA A 172 21.52 -12.37 7.04
CA ALA A 172 21.92 -11.93 5.70
C ALA A 172 20.73 -11.89 4.73
N GLU A 173 19.82 -12.87 4.77
CA GLU A 173 18.62 -12.88 3.91
C GLU A 173 17.60 -11.80 4.29
N VAL A 174 17.43 -11.50 5.59
CA VAL A 174 16.61 -10.34 6.03
C VAL A 174 17.20 -9.04 5.48
N CYS A 175 18.52 -8.89 5.58
CA CYS A 175 19.22 -7.73 5.04
C CYS A 175 19.05 -7.63 3.53
N ALA A 176 19.23 -8.73 2.79
CA ALA A 176 19.08 -8.78 1.34
C ALA A 176 17.65 -8.40 0.89
N ALA A 177 16.61 -8.93 1.55
CA ALA A 177 15.23 -8.55 1.27
C ALA A 177 14.99 -7.05 1.51
N ARG A 178 15.53 -6.50 2.61
CA ARG A 178 15.43 -5.07 2.90
C ARG A 178 16.14 -4.21 1.88
N THR A 179 17.40 -4.53 1.56
CA THR A 179 18.18 -3.82 0.54
C THR A 179 17.46 -3.82 -0.81
N ALA A 180 16.91 -4.96 -1.24
CA ALA A 180 16.17 -5.03 -2.49
C ALA A 180 14.92 -4.13 -2.49
N VAL A 181 14.19 -4.05 -1.38
CA VAL A 181 13.05 -3.12 -1.25
C VAL A 181 13.51 -1.68 -1.31
N ASP A 182 14.59 -1.33 -0.60
CA ASP A 182 15.11 0.03 -0.58
C ASP A 182 15.64 0.44 -1.96
N GLU A 183 16.33 -0.43 -2.68
CA GLU A 183 16.78 -0.20 -4.06
C GLU A 183 15.61 0.01 -5.02
N MET A 184 14.58 -0.84 -4.97
CA MET A 184 13.38 -0.66 -5.80
C MET A 184 12.67 0.67 -5.52
N VAL A 185 12.60 1.06 -4.24
CA VAL A 185 12.01 2.34 -3.84
C VAL A 185 12.90 3.49 -4.32
N GLU A 186 14.20 3.44 -4.09
CA GLU A 186 15.14 4.47 -4.54
C GLU A 186 15.09 4.65 -6.06
N GLU A 187 15.08 3.56 -6.83
CA GLU A 187 14.94 3.60 -8.29
C GLU A 187 13.62 4.26 -8.71
N ALA A 188 12.51 3.93 -8.03
CA ALA A 188 11.20 4.51 -8.32
C ALA A 188 11.09 5.99 -7.93
N LEU A 189 11.75 6.39 -6.85
CA LEU A 189 11.77 7.76 -6.34
C LEU A 189 12.75 8.65 -7.12
N THR A 190 13.77 8.07 -7.75
CA THR A 190 14.77 8.82 -8.51
C THR A 190 14.11 9.51 -9.70
N PRO A 191 14.20 10.85 -9.81
CA PRO A 191 13.54 11.59 -10.87
C PRO A 191 14.05 11.18 -12.25
N ARG A 192 13.16 10.62 -13.08
CA ARG A 192 13.47 10.28 -14.47
C ARG A 192 13.56 11.55 -15.34
N PRO A 193 14.31 11.51 -16.45
CA PRO A 193 14.31 12.56 -17.47
C PRO A 193 12.89 12.84 -17.99
N LEU A 194 12.59 14.11 -18.29
CA LEU A 194 11.23 14.55 -18.66
C LEU A 194 10.65 13.84 -19.90
N ASP A 195 11.52 13.51 -20.85
CA ASP A 195 11.20 12.79 -22.10
C ASP A 195 10.81 11.32 -21.88
N GLN A 196 11.14 10.77 -20.71
CA GLN A 196 10.84 9.39 -20.33
C GLN A 196 9.64 9.27 -19.38
N LEU A 197 9.06 10.40 -18.98
CA LEU A 197 7.92 10.41 -18.08
C LEU A 197 6.63 10.01 -18.82
N GLN A 198 5.94 9.02 -18.28
CA GLN A 198 4.57 8.71 -18.68
C GLN A 198 3.59 9.63 -17.96
N ASP A 199 2.53 10.02 -18.65
CA ASP A 199 1.46 10.83 -18.07
C ASP A 199 0.59 9.99 -17.13
N TYR A 200 0.22 10.58 -16.00
CA TYR A 200 -0.70 9.97 -15.05
C TYR A 200 -1.73 11.00 -14.59
N SER A 201 -3.00 10.79 -14.95
CA SER A 201 -4.07 11.76 -14.70
C SER A 201 -4.79 11.53 -13.37
N VAL A 202 -5.04 12.63 -12.67
CA VAL A 202 -5.84 12.67 -11.43
C VAL A 202 -6.85 13.80 -11.54
N PHE A 203 -8.10 13.52 -11.22
CA PHE A 203 -9.23 14.45 -11.25
C PHE A 203 -9.55 14.86 -9.83
N THR A 204 -9.63 16.15 -9.57
CA THR A 204 -9.86 16.71 -8.23
C THR A 204 -11.08 17.59 -8.22
N ASP A 205 -11.77 17.59 -7.09
CA ASP A 205 -13.00 18.35 -6.91
C ASP A 205 -13.18 18.76 -5.43
N CYS A 206 -13.88 19.86 -5.22
CA CYS A 206 -14.27 20.35 -3.91
C CYS A 206 -15.76 20.75 -3.90
N SER A 207 -16.50 20.25 -2.90
CA SER A 207 -17.88 20.68 -2.68
C SER A 207 -18.05 21.44 -1.38
N PHE A 208 -18.66 22.62 -1.47
CA PHE A 208 -18.92 23.52 -0.35
C PHE A 208 -20.42 23.66 -0.05
N ARG A 209 -20.77 23.76 1.24
CA ARG A 209 -22.12 24.14 1.72
C ARG A 209 -22.02 25.15 2.84
N SER A 210 -22.62 26.32 2.64
CA SER A 210 -22.79 27.30 3.71
C SER A 210 -23.67 26.74 4.84
N THR A 211 -23.36 27.09 6.09
CA THR A 211 -24.16 26.66 7.25
C THR A 211 -24.36 27.83 8.20
N HIS A 212 -25.55 27.91 8.82
CA HIS A 212 -25.85 28.90 9.86
C HIS A 212 -25.43 28.45 11.27
N ASN A 213 -24.72 27.33 11.39
CA ASN A 213 -24.31 26.80 12.69
C ASN A 213 -23.17 27.65 13.27
N LYS A 214 -23.39 28.17 14.49
CA LYS A 214 -22.43 29.04 15.18
C LYS A 214 -21.04 28.41 15.36
N LYS A 215 -20.96 27.07 15.46
CA LYS A 215 -19.70 26.32 15.53
C LYS A 215 -18.80 26.54 14.29
N TYR A 216 -19.39 26.85 13.15
CA TYR A 216 -18.70 27.03 11.86
C TYR A 216 -18.73 28.48 11.39
N GLN A 217 -18.91 29.45 12.28
CA GLN A 217 -19.12 30.88 11.99
C GLN A 217 -18.13 31.58 11.04
N ARG A 218 -16.99 30.96 10.72
CA ARG A 218 -15.97 31.47 9.78
C ARG A 218 -15.97 30.77 8.41
N GLY A 219 -16.86 29.82 8.14
CA GLY A 219 -16.94 29.09 6.87
C GLY A 219 -18.10 28.10 6.77
N GLY A 220 -18.08 27.28 5.72
CA GLY A 220 -19.08 26.24 5.48
C GLY A 220 -18.58 24.84 5.85
N ARG A 221 -19.36 23.83 5.47
CA ARG A 221 -18.92 22.44 5.40
C ARG A 221 -18.36 22.17 4.03
N MET A 222 -17.26 21.42 3.97
CA MET A 222 -16.55 21.20 2.73
C MET A 222 -16.02 19.77 2.64
N GLY A 223 -16.17 19.16 1.47
CA GLY A 223 -15.51 17.93 1.11
C GLY A 223 -14.52 18.17 -0.01
N ILE A 224 -13.34 17.57 0.07
CA ILE A 224 -12.44 17.44 -1.08
C ILE A 224 -12.39 15.99 -1.49
N ALA A 225 -12.20 15.75 -2.78
CA ALA A 225 -11.95 14.43 -3.30
C ALA A 225 -11.08 14.49 -4.54
N GLY A 226 -10.51 13.34 -4.89
CA GLY A 226 -10.04 13.12 -6.23
C GLY A 226 -9.97 11.65 -6.58
N VAL A 227 -9.83 11.39 -7.87
CA VAL A 227 -9.76 10.05 -8.45
C VAL A 227 -8.70 10.02 -9.55
N SER A 228 -7.83 9.03 -9.54
CA SER A 228 -6.88 8.79 -10.62
C SER A 228 -7.51 8.07 -11.81
N GLU A 229 -6.84 8.09 -12.96
CA GLU A 229 -7.26 7.40 -14.19
C GLU A 229 -7.42 5.88 -14.04
N ASP A 230 -6.79 5.28 -13.03
CA ASP A 230 -6.86 3.86 -12.70
C ASP A 230 -7.84 3.55 -11.54
N GLY A 231 -8.42 4.57 -10.89
CA GLY A 231 -9.51 4.41 -9.94
C GLY A 231 -9.18 4.44 -8.47
N PHE A 232 -8.07 5.05 -8.11
CA PHE A 232 -7.74 5.35 -6.73
C PHE A 232 -8.43 6.64 -6.29
N TYR A 233 -9.33 6.52 -5.32
CA TYR A 233 -10.01 7.65 -4.71
C TYR A 233 -9.25 8.14 -3.47
N PHE A 234 -9.08 9.44 -3.35
CA PHE A 234 -8.76 10.06 -2.08
C PHE A 234 -9.84 11.05 -1.68
N HIS A 235 -10.03 11.26 -0.38
CA HIS A 235 -11.01 12.22 0.12
C HIS A 235 -10.71 12.71 1.53
N ALA A 236 -11.22 13.90 1.85
CA ALA A 236 -11.15 14.46 3.19
C ALA A 236 -12.30 15.46 3.45
N HIS A 237 -12.65 15.61 4.73
CA HIS A 237 -13.71 16.52 5.21
C HIS A 237 -13.12 17.69 5.98
N TYR A 238 -13.55 18.91 5.65
CA TYR A 238 -13.09 20.13 6.30
C TYR A 238 -14.29 20.94 6.81
N ASP A 239 -14.13 21.51 8.01
CA ASP A 239 -15.10 22.40 8.63
C ASP A 239 -14.54 23.83 8.71
N GLY A 240 -15.38 24.84 8.44
CA GLY A 240 -15.04 26.25 8.70
C GLY A 240 -14.10 26.90 7.69
N VAL A 241 -14.04 26.37 6.47
CA VAL A 241 -13.20 26.87 5.36
C VAL A 241 -14.04 27.35 4.18
N ASN A 242 -13.42 28.04 3.21
CA ASN A 242 -14.06 28.51 1.98
C ASN A 242 -13.76 27.59 0.78
N ILE A 243 -14.51 27.76 -0.31
CA ILE A 243 -14.39 26.93 -1.51
C ILE A 243 -12.97 26.95 -2.10
N MET A 244 -12.33 28.12 -2.22
CA MET A 244 -10.99 28.24 -2.80
C MET A 244 -9.91 27.50 -2.01
N THR A 245 -9.98 27.56 -0.68
CA THR A 245 -9.09 26.77 0.18
C THR A 245 -9.27 25.28 -0.10
N GLY A 246 -10.50 24.81 -0.31
CA GLY A 246 -10.75 23.42 -0.63
C GLY A 246 -10.25 22.96 -1.98
N GLU A 247 -10.47 23.76 -3.02
CA GLU A 247 -9.96 23.47 -4.37
C GLU A 247 -8.43 23.33 -4.35
N LEU A 248 -7.74 24.27 -3.69
CA LEU A 248 -6.28 24.22 -3.53
C LEU A 248 -5.84 23.03 -2.66
N SER A 249 -6.57 22.73 -1.58
CA SER A 249 -6.30 21.54 -0.76
C SER A 249 -6.48 20.24 -1.54
N ALA A 250 -7.47 20.15 -2.43
CA ALA A 250 -7.69 18.99 -3.30
C ALA A 250 -6.51 18.78 -4.26
N MET A 251 -6.03 19.85 -4.89
CA MET A 251 -4.84 19.80 -5.75
C MET A 251 -3.56 19.43 -4.97
N LEU A 252 -3.36 20.01 -3.79
CA LEU A 252 -2.21 19.70 -2.93
C LEU A 252 -2.26 18.26 -2.42
N ALA A 253 -3.45 17.75 -2.11
CA ALA A 253 -3.66 16.36 -1.74
C ALA A 253 -3.31 15.43 -2.91
N ALA A 254 -3.81 15.72 -4.13
CA ALA A 254 -3.44 14.96 -5.32
C ALA A 254 -1.93 14.96 -5.58
N TYR A 255 -1.28 16.11 -5.48
CA TYR A 255 0.18 16.20 -5.57
C TYR A 255 0.87 15.33 -4.53
N THR A 256 0.45 15.41 -3.26
CA THR A 256 1.07 14.65 -2.17
C THR A 256 0.89 13.14 -2.32
N VAL A 257 -0.28 12.70 -2.83
CA VAL A 257 -0.62 11.28 -2.96
C VAL A 257 0.03 10.66 -4.21
N PHE A 258 0.04 11.38 -5.33
CA PHE A 258 0.33 10.79 -6.64
C PHE A 258 1.58 11.30 -7.33
N HIS A 259 2.19 12.39 -6.86
CA HIS A 259 3.42 12.88 -7.49
C HIS A 259 4.56 11.88 -7.28
N SER A 260 5.18 11.48 -8.39
CA SER A 260 6.38 10.65 -8.39
C SER A 260 7.50 11.22 -9.24
N GLY A 261 8.74 10.83 -8.93
CA GLY A 261 9.89 11.12 -9.79
C GLY A 261 9.84 10.37 -11.13
N SER A 262 9.05 9.29 -11.20
CA SER A 262 8.98 8.35 -12.30
C SER A 262 7.89 8.65 -13.35
N ARG A 263 6.94 9.56 -13.06
CA ARG A 263 5.82 9.91 -13.95
C ARG A 263 5.59 11.41 -13.98
N ARG A 264 4.91 11.88 -15.02
CA ARG A 264 4.40 13.25 -15.09
C ARG A 264 2.96 13.26 -14.60
N LEU A 265 2.73 13.92 -13.47
CA LEU A 265 1.39 14.02 -12.88
C LEU A 265 0.57 15.07 -13.64
N ILE A 266 -0.64 14.72 -14.05
CA ILE A 266 -1.61 15.64 -14.64
C ILE A 266 -2.78 15.80 -13.66
N ILE A 267 -2.87 16.97 -13.03
CA ILE A 267 -3.98 17.32 -12.13
C ILE A 267 -5.06 18.03 -12.93
N HIS A 268 -6.22 17.40 -13.05
CA HIS A 268 -7.43 17.96 -13.63
C HIS A 268 -8.30 18.56 -12.51
N THR A 269 -8.75 19.79 -12.69
CA THR A 269 -9.66 20.48 -11.77
C THR A 269 -10.70 21.25 -12.55
N ASP A 270 -11.92 21.34 -12.03
CA ASP A 270 -12.97 22.19 -12.58
C ASP A 270 -12.89 23.64 -12.06
N SER A 271 -12.08 23.88 -11.03
CA SER A 271 -11.84 25.21 -10.47
C SER A 271 -10.86 26.02 -11.32
N LEU A 272 -11.40 26.85 -12.21
CA LEU A 272 -10.63 27.83 -12.97
C LEU A 272 -9.87 28.80 -12.06
N GLY A 273 -10.45 29.12 -10.89
CA GLY A 273 -9.82 29.97 -9.88
C GLY A 273 -8.55 29.33 -9.31
N ALA A 274 -8.63 28.07 -8.85
CA ALA A 274 -7.49 27.37 -8.27
C ALA A 274 -6.39 27.13 -9.32
N LEU A 275 -6.78 26.71 -10.53
CA LEU A 275 -5.88 26.58 -11.66
C LEU A 275 -5.10 27.88 -11.93
N THR A 276 -5.83 28.98 -12.13
CA THR A 276 -5.23 30.29 -12.46
C THR A 276 -4.29 30.74 -11.36
N PHE A 277 -4.67 30.53 -10.10
CA PHE A 277 -3.86 30.90 -8.95
C PHE A 277 -2.54 30.11 -8.89
N VAL A 278 -2.61 28.78 -8.92
CA VAL A 278 -1.42 27.92 -8.87
C VAL A 278 -0.48 28.19 -10.06
N LEU A 279 -1.03 28.35 -11.27
CA LEU A 279 -0.24 28.67 -12.45
C LEU A 279 0.41 30.05 -12.32
N ARG A 280 -0.28 31.05 -11.79
CA ARG A 280 0.32 32.38 -11.56
C ARG A 280 1.51 32.33 -10.60
N LEU A 281 1.39 31.54 -9.53
CA LEU A 281 2.48 31.31 -8.57
C LEU A 281 3.64 30.49 -9.17
N ALA A 282 3.33 29.54 -10.06
CA ALA A 282 4.34 28.77 -10.79
C ALA A 282 5.07 29.63 -11.83
N HIS A 283 4.37 30.49 -12.57
CA HIS A 283 4.97 31.29 -13.64
C HIS A 283 5.73 32.53 -13.14
N SER A 284 5.39 33.07 -11.97
CA SER A 284 6.02 34.28 -11.45
C SER A 284 6.55 34.08 -10.02
N ARG A 285 7.88 34.06 -9.90
CA ARG A 285 8.56 34.03 -8.60
C ARG A 285 8.19 35.25 -7.74
N TRP A 286 8.05 36.42 -8.36
CA TRP A 286 7.58 37.62 -7.67
C TRP A 286 6.16 37.45 -7.14
N ALA A 287 5.24 36.86 -7.91
CA ALA A 287 3.88 36.59 -7.43
C ALA A 287 3.88 35.59 -6.27
N PHE A 288 4.75 34.58 -6.31
CA PHE A 288 4.94 33.65 -5.20
C PHE A 288 5.44 34.35 -3.94
N GLU A 289 6.50 35.14 -4.05
CA GLU A 289 7.09 35.87 -2.91
C GLU A 289 6.12 36.92 -2.34
N ALA A 290 5.38 37.62 -3.20
CA ALA A 290 4.31 38.54 -2.79
C ALA A 290 3.22 37.81 -2.00
N TRP A 291 2.69 36.69 -2.52
CA TRP A 291 1.69 35.86 -1.83
C TRP A 291 2.18 35.37 -0.45
N VAL A 292 3.45 34.96 -0.35
CA VAL A 292 4.06 34.57 0.93
C VAL A 292 4.08 35.76 1.91
N SER A 293 4.39 36.96 1.42
CA SER A 293 4.52 38.18 2.25
C SER A 293 3.19 38.81 2.69
N GLU A 294 2.08 38.54 1.98
CA GLU A 294 0.75 39.13 2.27
C GLU A 294 0.09 38.61 3.58
N GLY A 295 0.72 37.63 4.24
CA GLY A 295 0.55 37.33 5.66
C GLY A 295 -0.58 36.37 6.00
N ILE A 296 -0.30 35.47 6.96
CA ILE A 296 -1.07 34.29 7.39
C ILE A 296 -0.89 33.07 6.45
N GLN A 297 0.34 32.79 6.00
CA GLN A 297 0.68 31.48 5.46
C GLN A 297 1.60 30.76 6.44
N ASP A 298 1.13 29.65 6.99
CA ASP A 298 1.97 28.71 7.72
C ASP A 298 3.11 28.22 6.82
N GLU A 299 4.33 28.15 7.35
CA GLU A 299 5.52 27.76 6.58
C GLU A 299 5.35 26.39 5.88
N ARG A 300 4.56 25.48 6.47
CA ARG A 300 4.28 24.16 5.88
C ARG A 300 3.41 24.28 4.63
N VAL A 301 2.47 25.24 4.59
CA VAL A 301 1.68 25.54 3.40
C VAL A 301 2.55 26.16 2.32
N VAL A 302 3.42 27.08 2.71
CA VAL A 302 4.39 27.68 1.79
C VAL A 302 5.29 26.61 1.18
N ALA A 303 5.77 25.65 1.99
CA ALA A 303 6.58 24.53 1.51
C ALA A 303 5.82 23.64 0.53
N GLN A 304 4.56 23.30 0.83
CA GLN A 304 3.70 22.50 -0.07
C GLN A 304 3.44 23.21 -1.40
N MET A 305 3.08 24.49 -1.36
CA MET A 305 2.85 25.30 -2.56
C MET A 305 4.14 25.52 -3.34
N ARG A 306 5.29 25.68 -2.67
CA ARG A 306 6.60 25.77 -3.32
C ARG A 306 6.90 24.49 -4.10
N ALA A 307 6.78 23.34 -3.46
CA ALA A 307 7.02 22.05 -4.10
C ALA A 307 6.12 21.83 -5.33
N LEU A 308 4.81 22.09 -5.21
CA LEU A 308 3.89 21.98 -6.34
C LEU A 308 4.26 22.95 -7.47
N THR A 309 4.52 24.23 -7.16
CA THR A 309 4.82 25.24 -8.18
C THR A 309 6.17 25.02 -8.86
N GLU A 310 7.16 24.49 -8.14
CA GLU A 310 8.45 24.06 -8.72
C GLU A 310 8.27 22.86 -9.65
N ALA A 311 7.52 21.84 -9.23
CA ALA A 311 7.22 20.70 -10.09
C ALA A 311 6.45 21.08 -11.37
N ILE A 312 5.59 22.11 -11.30
CA ILE A 312 4.93 22.69 -12.48
C ILE A 312 5.94 23.41 -13.40
N ARG A 313 6.85 24.22 -12.84
CA ARG A 313 7.91 24.89 -13.62
C ARG A 313 8.81 23.88 -14.35
N GLU A 314 9.12 22.77 -13.68
CA GLU A 314 9.90 21.67 -14.23
C GLU A 314 9.12 20.79 -15.21
N LYS A 315 7.84 21.08 -15.45
CA LYS A 315 6.95 20.29 -16.32
C LYS A 315 6.76 18.83 -15.86
N ARG A 316 7.05 18.55 -14.58
CA ARG A 316 6.77 17.25 -13.93
C ARG A 316 5.33 17.15 -13.45
N VAL A 317 4.70 18.31 -13.23
CA VAL A 317 3.26 18.43 -12.97
C VAL A 317 2.64 19.31 -14.04
N LEU A 318 1.52 18.87 -14.61
CA LEU A 318 0.65 19.68 -15.44
C LEU A 318 -0.67 19.88 -14.70
N VAL A 319 -1.20 21.09 -14.71
CA VAL A 319 -2.55 21.35 -14.18
C VAL A 319 -3.45 21.74 -15.35
N LYS A 320 -4.59 21.07 -15.50
CA LYS A 320 -5.54 21.26 -16.59
C LYS A 320 -6.92 21.59 -16.06
N HIS A 321 -7.63 22.47 -16.77
CA HIS A 321 -9.05 22.72 -16.52
C HIS A 321 -9.89 21.63 -17.19
N VAL A 322 -10.80 21.03 -16.45
CA VAL A 322 -11.87 20.18 -16.99
C VAL A 322 -13.19 20.78 -16.55
N PRO A 323 -14.03 21.29 -17.46
CA PRO A 323 -15.31 21.89 -17.07
C PRO A 323 -16.18 20.91 -16.29
N GLY A 324 -16.55 21.27 -15.06
CA GLY A 324 -17.46 20.49 -14.23
C GLY A 324 -18.83 20.32 -14.90
N HIS A 325 -19.54 19.25 -14.56
CA HIS A 325 -20.90 18.95 -15.04
C HIS A 325 -21.03 18.69 -16.55
N THR A 326 -19.92 18.56 -17.28
CA THR A 326 -19.92 18.30 -18.73
C THR A 326 -19.97 16.81 -19.07
N GLY A 327 -19.91 15.93 -18.08
CA GLY A 327 -20.02 14.49 -18.28
C GLY A 327 -18.70 13.75 -18.41
N HIS A 328 -17.61 14.33 -17.92
CA HIS A 328 -16.35 13.61 -17.81
C HIS A 328 -16.41 12.62 -16.64
N GLY A 329 -16.47 11.33 -16.98
CA GLY A 329 -16.53 10.17 -16.08
C GLY A 329 -15.92 10.35 -14.70
N LEU A 330 -14.61 10.61 -14.68
CA LEU A 330 -13.81 10.70 -13.47
C LEU A 330 -14.00 12.02 -12.71
N GLN A 331 -14.33 13.11 -13.41
CA GLN A 331 -14.57 14.40 -12.76
C GLN A 331 -15.91 14.37 -12.01
N GLU A 332 -16.95 13.78 -12.61
CA GLU A 332 -18.25 13.61 -11.95
C GLU A 332 -18.16 12.63 -10.76
N SER A 333 -17.25 11.64 -10.83
CA SER A 333 -16.96 10.75 -9.71
C SER A 333 -16.28 11.51 -8.55
N SER A 334 -15.28 12.35 -8.81
CA SER A 334 -14.67 13.20 -7.75
C SER A 334 -15.68 14.17 -7.15
N ASP A 335 -16.51 14.82 -7.96
CA ASP A 335 -17.62 15.69 -7.52
C ASP A 335 -18.60 14.95 -6.58
N SER A 336 -18.96 13.71 -6.94
CA SER A 336 -19.88 12.90 -6.15
C SER A 336 -19.31 12.59 -4.76
N VAL A 337 -18.02 12.24 -4.68
CA VAL A 337 -17.35 11.96 -3.40
C VAL A 337 -17.18 13.22 -2.56
N SER A 338 -16.82 14.36 -3.17
CA SER A 338 -16.69 15.64 -2.46
C SER A 338 -18.05 16.10 -1.91
N LYS A 339 -19.14 15.91 -2.67
CA LYS A 339 -20.53 16.14 -2.24
C LYS A 339 -20.95 15.22 -1.10
N MET A 340 -20.49 13.97 -1.08
CA MET A 340 -20.83 13.04 0.00
C MET A 340 -20.33 13.54 1.36
N HIS A 341 -19.11 14.06 1.43
CA HIS A 341 -18.59 14.72 2.64
C HIS A 341 -19.39 15.97 3.02
N ARG A 342 -19.79 16.77 2.03
CA ARG A 342 -20.65 17.94 2.24
C ARG A 342 -22.00 17.56 2.88
N HIS A 343 -22.60 16.44 2.48
CA HIS A 343 -23.94 16.03 2.89
C HIS A 343 -23.97 15.15 4.15
N PHE A 344 -23.00 14.24 4.31
CA PHE A 344 -22.89 13.35 5.45
C PHE A 344 -21.82 13.90 6.41
N PRO A 345 -22.21 14.52 7.54
CA PRO A 345 -21.24 15.09 8.46
C PRO A 345 -20.25 14.03 8.95
N GLY A 346 -19.13 14.49 9.50
CA GLY A 346 -18.07 13.70 10.15
C GLY A 346 -18.51 12.64 11.15
N GLN A 347 -19.79 12.37 11.42
CA GLN A 347 -20.20 11.22 12.23
C GLN A 347 -19.86 9.85 11.62
N ILE A 348 -19.77 9.71 10.28
CA ILE A 348 -19.29 8.46 9.66
C ILE A 348 -17.75 8.46 9.59
N VAL A 349 -17.14 9.63 9.36
CA VAL A 349 -15.71 9.82 9.08
C VAL A 349 -14.88 10.00 10.38
N ASP A 350 -15.33 10.81 11.34
CA ASP A 350 -14.75 11.01 12.68
C ASP A 350 -14.89 9.78 13.58
N LYS A 351 -15.91 8.93 13.34
CA LYS A 351 -16.06 7.64 14.06
C LYS A 351 -15.32 6.47 13.40
N ARG A 352 -14.50 6.72 12.38
CA ARG A 352 -13.70 5.71 11.65
C ARG A 352 -14.51 4.65 10.89
N HIS A 353 -15.75 4.95 10.49
CA HIS A 353 -16.52 4.07 9.59
C HIS A 353 -16.17 4.35 8.11
N GLN A 354 -14.86 4.39 7.80
CA GLN A 354 -14.35 4.67 6.45
C GLN A 354 -14.93 3.68 5.42
N SER A 355 -15.06 2.40 5.80
CA SER A 355 -15.64 1.36 4.94
C SER A 355 -17.09 1.66 4.56
N GLU A 356 -17.91 2.12 5.50
CA GLU A 356 -19.31 2.48 5.23
C GLU A 356 -19.41 3.71 4.33
N PHE A 357 -18.55 4.72 4.55
CA PHE A 357 -18.49 5.89 3.69
C PHE A 357 -18.13 5.52 2.25
N ASN A 358 -17.05 4.74 2.08
CA ASN A 358 -16.59 4.28 0.78
C ASN A 358 -17.67 3.47 0.07
N GLN A 359 -18.34 2.52 0.76
CA GLN A 359 -19.42 1.73 0.20
C GLN A 359 -20.60 2.59 -0.30
N ARG A 360 -20.92 3.68 0.40
CA ARG A 360 -21.96 4.62 -0.04
C ARG A 360 -21.52 5.43 -1.26
N CYS A 361 -20.26 5.88 -1.29
CA CYS A 361 -19.70 6.53 -2.47
C CYS A 361 -19.70 5.60 -3.69
N GLU A 362 -19.27 4.35 -3.52
CA GLU A 362 -19.35 3.32 -4.56
C GLU A 362 -20.77 3.08 -5.03
N SER A 363 -21.75 3.06 -4.12
CA SER A 363 -23.16 2.89 -4.47
C SER A 363 -23.67 4.05 -5.33
N ILE A 364 -23.28 5.29 -5.00
CA ILE A 364 -23.66 6.48 -5.78
C ILE A 364 -22.95 6.50 -7.13
N ILE A 365 -21.65 6.24 -7.18
CA ILE A 365 -20.88 6.16 -8.42
C ILE A 365 -21.45 5.03 -9.30
N THR A 366 -21.83 3.90 -8.73
CA THR A 366 -22.48 2.78 -9.44
C THR A 366 -23.86 3.18 -9.95
N ALA A 367 -24.68 3.87 -9.16
CA ALA A 367 -25.96 4.40 -9.63
C ALA A 367 -25.78 5.42 -10.77
N LEU A 368 -24.71 6.22 -10.72
CA LEU A 368 -24.35 7.15 -11.78
C LEU A 368 -23.73 6.44 -12.99
N SER A 369 -23.17 5.24 -12.86
CA SER A 369 -22.55 4.49 -13.98
C SER A 369 -23.54 3.98 -15.03
N GLY A 370 -24.85 4.02 -14.73
CA GLY A 370 -25.91 3.87 -15.74
C GLY A 370 -26.09 5.13 -16.61
N CYS A 371 -25.46 6.24 -16.25
CA CYS A 371 -25.36 7.46 -17.04
C CYS A 371 -24.04 7.41 -17.84
N ALA A 372 -24.06 7.81 -19.12
CA ALA A 372 -22.87 7.84 -19.99
C ALA A 372 -21.71 8.75 -19.47
N LYS A 373 -21.92 9.39 -18.32
CA LYS A 373 -21.11 10.45 -17.71
C LYS A 373 -20.32 10.02 -16.47
N ALA A 374 -20.48 8.79 -15.98
CA ALA A 374 -19.74 8.30 -14.79
C ALA A 374 -19.10 6.94 -15.07
N VAL A 375 -17.84 6.78 -14.67
CA VAL A 375 -17.07 5.55 -14.91
C VAL A 375 -17.09 4.69 -13.66
N ARG A 376 -17.56 3.45 -13.81
CA ARG A 376 -17.40 2.39 -12.80
C ARG A 376 -16.07 1.69 -13.04
N LEU A 377 -15.22 1.69 -12.02
CA LEU A 377 -13.95 0.97 -12.04
C LEU A 377 -14.13 -0.34 -11.27
N LEU A 378 -13.49 -1.41 -11.75
CA LEU A 378 -13.79 -2.79 -11.34
C LEU A 378 -13.44 -3.08 -9.86
N ALA A 379 -12.51 -2.32 -9.27
CA ALA A 379 -12.16 -2.38 -7.85
C ALA A 379 -11.59 -1.01 -7.41
N PRO A 380 -12.44 -0.05 -6.97
CA PRO A 380 -11.96 1.26 -6.54
C PRO A 380 -11.23 1.16 -5.20
N GLU A 381 -10.06 1.77 -5.12
CA GLU A 381 -9.34 1.92 -3.86
C GLU A 381 -9.63 3.25 -3.19
N TRP A 382 -9.51 3.30 -1.87
CA TRP A 382 -9.94 4.45 -1.09
C TRP A 382 -8.93 4.85 -0.03
N LEU A 383 -8.44 6.08 -0.12
CA LEU A 383 -7.63 6.74 0.89
C LEU A 383 -8.39 7.89 1.54
N GLN A 384 -8.78 7.71 2.79
CA GLN A 384 -9.20 8.84 3.61
C GLN A 384 -7.97 9.59 4.11
N ILE A 385 -7.82 10.84 3.68
CA ILE A 385 -6.76 11.73 4.16
C ILE A 385 -7.27 12.43 5.42
N LYS A 386 -6.41 12.56 6.44
CA LYS A 386 -6.74 13.39 7.60
C LYS A 386 -6.88 14.85 7.16
N PRO A 387 -7.94 15.56 7.54
CA PRO A 387 -8.06 16.96 7.17
C PRO A 387 -6.91 17.77 7.76
N SER A 388 -6.28 18.56 6.90
CA SER A 388 -5.15 19.39 7.28
C SER A 388 -5.65 20.53 8.17
N SER A 389 -5.38 20.43 9.47
CA SER A 389 -5.62 21.52 10.44
C SER A 389 -4.88 22.81 10.06
N ILE A 390 -3.80 22.66 9.29
CA ILE A 390 -2.99 23.73 8.75
C ILE A 390 -3.75 24.43 7.61
N HIS A 391 -4.33 23.68 6.67
CA HIS A 391 -5.14 24.28 5.59
C HIS A 391 -6.39 24.97 6.14
N THR A 392 -7.01 24.43 7.21
CA THR A 392 -8.16 25.08 7.87
C THR A 392 -7.84 26.40 8.57
N GLY A 393 -6.60 26.55 9.06
CA GLY A 393 -6.16 27.75 9.76
C GLY A 393 -5.62 28.84 8.84
N ASN A 394 -5.34 28.51 7.58
CA ASN A 394 -4.72 29.42 6.62
C ASN A 394 -5.73 29.98 5.61
N ARG A 395 -5.55 31.25 5.27
CA ARG A 395 -6.24 31.84 4.12
C ARG A 395 -5.39 31.59 2.87
N LEU A 396 -5.55 30.41 2.26
CA LEU A 396 -4.86 30.10 0.99
C LEU A 396 -5.20 31.12 -0.10
N TRP A 397 -6.38 31.73 0.01
CA TRP A 397 -6.90 32.79 -0.84
C TRP A 397 -7.41 33.93 0.05
N ARG A 398 -7.09 35.18 -0.29
CA ARG A 398 -7.59 36.38 0.39
C ARG A 398 -8.61 37.12 -0.45
#